data_AF-A0A8B6G616-F1
#
_entry.id   AF-A0A8B6G616-F1
#
_cell.length_a   1.000
_cell.length_b   1.000
_cell.length_c   1.000
_cell.angle_alpha   90.00
_cell.angle_beta   90.00
_cell.angle_gamma   90.00
#
_symmetry.space_group_name_H-M   'P 1'
#
loop_
_entity.id
_entity.type
_entity.pdbx_description
1 polymer ?
#
loop_
_entity_poly.entity_id
_entity_poly.type
_entity_poly.pdbx_seq_one_letter_code
_entity_poly.pdbx_strand_id
1 'polypeptide(L)' 'MELIEAFVVVMYDRTTTTFDINESRLELFARKQRQYDTIPPTRAALLEHTKRATYQGGHVWGQATYQHLPSPGDWG' A
#
# COMPACT_ATOMS: atom_id res chain seq x y z
N MET A 1 -7.54 6.55 1.93
CA MET A 1 -6.86 5.26 1.67
C MET A 1 -7.62 4.37 0.72
N GLU A 2 -8.96 4.44 0.68
CA GLU A 2 -9.81 3.58 -0.14
C GLU A 2 -9.38 3.46 -1.61
N LEU A 3 -9.03 4.55 -2.29
CA LEU A 3 -8.56 4.50 -3.68
C LEU A 3 -7.26 3.71 -3.87
N ILE A 4 -6.32 3.86 -2.93
CA ILE A 4 -5.04 3.14 -2.96
C ILE A 4 -5.26 1.67 -2.63
N GLU A 5 -6.14 1.36 -1.66
CA GLU A 5 -6.54 -0.02 -1.36
C GLU A 5 -7.17 -0.69 -2.59
N ALA A 6 -8.14 -0.04 -3.22
CA ALA A 6 -8.78 -0.54 -4.44
C ALA A 6 -7.78 -0.76 -5.58
N PHE A 7 -6.87 0.19 -5.80
CA PHE A 7 -5.80 0.06 -6.79
C PHE A 7 -4.92 -1.16 -6.53
N VAL A 8 -4.44 -1.32 -5.29
CA VAL A 8 -3.59 -2.45 -4.90
C VAL A 8 -4.35 -3.77 -5.05
N VAL A 9 -5.59 -3.86 -4.57
CA VAL A 9 -6.41 -5.06 -4.70
C VAL A 9 -6.57 -5.48 -6.17
N VAL A 10 -6.86 -4.54 -7.07
CA VAL A 10 -6.97 -4.83 -8.51
C VAL A 10 -5.64 -5.27 -9.14
N MET A 11 -4.49 -4.77 -8.66
CA MET A 11 -3.18 -5.24 -9.14
C MET A 11 -2.94 -6.72 -8.85
N TYR A 12 -3.38 -7.20 -7.68
CA TYR A 12 -3.23 -8.60 -7.30
C TYR A 12 -4.35 -9.48 -7.87
N ASP A 13 -5.57 -8.96 -8.02
CA ASP A 13 -6.71 -9.73 -8.49
C ASP A 13 -7.70 -8.89 -9.30
N ARG A 14 -7.57 -8.94 -10.64
CA ARG A 14 -8.41 -8.16 -11.56
C ARG A 14 -9.88 -8.62 -11.59
N THR A 15 -10.18 -9.81 -11.08
CA THR A 15 -11.55 -10.36 -11.02
C THR A 15 -12.19 -10.23 -9.64
N THR A 16 -11.57 -9.44 -8.76
CA THR A 16 -12.07 -9.21 -7.40
C THR A 16 -13.43 -8.50 -7.38
N THR A 17 -14.26 -8.83 -6.40
CA THR A 17 -15.55 -8.16 -6.13
C THR A 17 -15.52 -7.29 -4.88
N THR A 18 -14.40 -7.26 -4.15
CA THR A 18 -14.18 -6.42 -2.97
C THR A 18 -12.98 -5.51 -3.22
N PHE A 19 -13.03 -4.29 -2.67
CA PHE A 19 -11.91 -3.34 -2.72
C PHE A 19 -11.28 -3.13 -1.34
N ASP A 20 -11.74 -3.85 -0.32
CA ASP A 20 -11.06 -3.90 0.97
C ASP A 20 -9.87 -4.85 0.89
N ILE A 21 -8.70 -4.36 1.30
CA ILE A 21 -7.44 -5.10 1.15
C ILE A 21 -7.36 -6.34 2.05
N ASN A 22 -7.98 -6.30 3.24
CA ASN A 22 -7.95 -7.43 4.17
C ASN A 22 -8.93 -8.51 3.71
N GLU A 23 -10.12 -8.14 3.24
CA GLU A 23 -11.07 -9.07 2.63
C GLU A 23 -10.48 -9.72 1.37
N SER A 24 -9.87 -8.92 0.48
CA SER A 24 -9.18 -9.43 -0.70
C SER A 24 -8.04 -10.38 -0.34
N ARG A 25 -7.22 -10.02 0.66
CA ARG A 25 -6.12 -10.87 1.14
C ARG A 25 -6.65 -12.19 1.70
N LEU A 26 -7.74 -12.16 2.47
CA LEU A 26 -8.40 -13.35 3.00
C LEU A 26 -8.94 -14.23 1.87
N GLU A 27 -9.61 -13.65 0.88
CA GLU A 27 -10.14 -14.38 -0.26
C GLU A 27 -9.02 -15.06 -1.05
N LEU A 28 -7.96 -14.31 -1.38
CA LEU A 28 -6.85 -14.81 -2.18
C LEU A 28 -6.08 -15.92 -1.47
N PHE A 29 -5.91 -15.80 -0.14
CA PHE A 29 -5.28 -16.83 0.68
C PHE A 29 -6.18 -18.05 0.88
N ALA A 30 -7.38 -17.86 1.44
CA ALA A 30 -8.21 -18.97 1.91
C ALA A 30 -9.01 -19.64 0.79
N ARG A 31 -9.51 -18.89 -0.19
CA ARG A 31 -10.36 -19.44 -1.26
C ARG A 31 -9.58 -19.76 -2.53
N LYS A 32 -8.71 -18.84 -2.95
CA LYS A 32 -7.91 -19.01 -4.18
C LYS A 32 -6.57 -19.71 -3.93
N GLN A 33 -6.21 -20.00 -2.67
CA GLN A 33 -5.01 -20.75 -2.27
C GLN A 33 -3.73 -20.23 -2.92
N ARG A 34 -3.62 -18.91 -3.04
CA ARG A 34 -2.46 -18.25 -3.65
C ARG A 34 -1.25 -18.28 -2.72
N GLN A 35 -0.06 -18.30 -3.30
CA GLN A 35 1.20 -18.19 -2.55
C GLN A 35 1.27 -16.83 -1.84
N TYR A 36 1.95 -16.80 -0.69
CA TYR A 36 1.98 -15.64 0.20
C TYR A 36 2.59 -14.38 -0.45
N ASP A 37 3.49 -14.56 -1.41
CA ASP A 37 4.11 -13.45 -2.16
C ASP A 37 3.22 -12.93 -3.30
N THR A 38 2.09 -13.59 -3.56
CA THR A 38 1.15 -13.28 -4.63
C THR A 38 -0.21 -12.77 -4.12
N ILE A 39 -0.24 -12.31 -2.87
CA ILE A 39 -1.40 -11.70 -2.21
C ILE A 39 -1.09 -10.26 -1.78
N PRO A 40 -2.07 -9.35 -1.79
CA PRO A 40 -1.85 -7.93 -1.48
C PRO A 40 -1.40 -7.75 -0.03
N PRO A 41 -0.60 -6.72 0.31
CA PRO A 41 -0.11 -6.49 1.67
C PRO A 41 -1.24 -6.33 2.69
N THR A 42 -0.93 -6.37 3.98
CA THR A 42 -1.92 -6.00 5.01
C THR A 42 -2.24 -4.51 4.92
N ARG A 43 -3.42 -4.11 5.42
CA ARG A 43 -3.80 -2.69 5.45
C ARG A 43 -2.78 -1.81 6.19
N ALA A 44 -2.23 -2.30 7.30
CA ALA A 44 -1.21 -1.59 8.06
C ALA A 44 0.09 -1.42 7.25
N ALA A 45 0.56 -2.47 6.58
CA ALA A 45 1.74 -2.39 5.73
C ALA A 45 1.52 -1.42 4.55
N LEU A 46 0.33 -1.45 3.93
CA LEU A 46 -0.01 -0.51 2.86
C LEU A 46 -0.01 0.95 3.35
N LEU A 47 -0.53 1.21 4.55
CA LEU A 47 -0.53 2.55 5.13
C LEU A 47 0.89 3.07 5.32
N GLU A 48 1.76 2.28 5.95
CA GLU A 48 3.15 2.69 6.18
C GLU A 48 3.92 2.84 4.87
N HIS A 49 3.74 1.94 3.89
CA HIS A 49 4.32 2.12 2.56
C HIS A 49 3.83 3.39 1.84
N THR A 50 2.55 3.72 1.99
CA THR A 50 1.99 4.94 1.39
C THR A 50 2.63 6.18 2.01
N LYS A 51 2.78 6.22 3.34
CA LYS A 51 3.50 7.31 4.02
C LYS A 51 4.95 7.39 3.52
N ARG A 52 5.66 6.25 3.43
CA ARG A 52 7.05 6.24 2.97
C ARG A 52 7.19 6.76 1.55
N ALA A 53 6.28 6.39 0.65
CA ALA A 53 6.24 6.88 -0.71
C ALA A 53 5.99 8.41 -0.76
N THR A 54 5.07 8.93 0.06
CA THR A 54 4.83 10.39 0.17
C THR A 54 6.04 11.12 0.72
N TYR A 55 6.74 10.57 1.72
CA TYR A 55 7.97 11.15 2.25
C TYR A 55 9.05 11.25 1.18
N GLN A 56 9.32 10.13 0.49
CA GLN A 56 10.35 10.10 -0.55
C GLN A 56 9.99 11.02 -1.71
N GLY A 57 8.81 10.86 -2.31
CA GLY A 57 8.41 11.62 -3.50
C GLY A 57 8.10 13.08 -3.22
N GLY A 58 7.31 13.35 -2.17
CA GLY A 58 6.82 14.69 -1.85
C GLY A 58 7.82 15.53 -1.07
N HIS A 59 8.42 14.97 -0.01
CA HIS A 59 9.30 15.74 0.87
C HIS A 59 10.76 15.71 0.41
N VAL A 60 11.33 14.53 0.14
CA VAL A 60 12.75 14.45 -0.25
C VAL A 60 12.95 14.97 -1.67
N TRP A 61 12.25 14.40 -2.65
CA TRP A 61 12.40 14.79 -4.05
C TRP A 61 11.68 16.09 -4.39
N GLY A 62 10.40 16.22 -3.97
CA GLY A 62 9.59 17.41 -4.25
C GLY A 62 10.09 18.69 -3.58
N GLN A 63 10.89 18.58 -2.52
CA GLN A 63 11.51 19.72 -1.84
C GLN A 63 13.04 19.63 -1.87
N ALA A 64 13.62 19.10 -2.95
CA ALA A 64 15.07 18.91 -3.07
C ALA A 64 15.90 20.20 -2.86
N THR A 65 15.31 21.38 -3.08
CA THR A 65 15.94 22.69 -2.85
C THR A 65 15.72 23.25 -1.43
N TYR A 66 14.89 22.60 -0.61
CA TYR A 66 14.56 22.99 0.76
C TYR A 66 15.39 22.17 1.75
N GLN A 67 15.97 22.83 2.77
CA GLN A 67 16.95 22.18 3.67
C GLN A 67 16.33 21.44 4.86
N HIS A 68 15.01 21.54 5.09
CA HIS A 68 14.37 20.97 6.28
C HIS A 68 13.37 19.88 5.91
N LEU A 69 13.79 18.63 6.13
CA LEU A 69 12.94 17.47 5.95
C LEU A 69 12.26 17.09 7.27
N PRO A 70 10.99 16.63 7.24
CA PRO A 70 10.36 16.06 8.43
C PRO A 70 11.09 14.79 8.87
N SER A 71 10.92 14.40 10.15
CA SER A 71 11.52 13.19 10.71
C SER A 71 11.07 11.96 9.91
N PRO A 72 11.98 11.09 9.46
CA PRO A 72 11.61 9.86 8.75
C PRO A 72 10.78 8.86 9.58
N GLY A 73 10.80 8.97 10.91
CA GLY A 73 10.14 8.04 11.83
C GLY A 73 8.60 8.08 11.77
N ASP A 74 8.03 9.20 11.35
CA ASP A 74 6.57 9.37 11.24
C ASP A 74 6.01 8.92 9.88
N TRP A 75 6.88 8.44 8.98
CA TRP A 75 6.56 8.19 7.58
C TRP A 75 6.78 6.75 7.13
N GLY A 76 6.55 5.76 8.00
CA GLY A 76 6.49 4.34 7.64
C GLY A 76 7.81 3.60 7.63
#